data_AF-A0A0M1NJJ8-F1
#
_entry.id   AF-A0A0M1NJJ8-F1
#
_cell.length_a   1.000
_cell.length_b   1.000
_cell.length_c   1.000
_cell.angle_alpha   90.00
_cell.angle_beta   90.00
_cell.angle_gamma   90.00
#
_symmetry.space_group_name_H-M   'P 1'
#
loop_
_entity.id
_entity.type
_entity.pdbx_description
1 polymer ?
#
loop_
_entity_poly.entity_id
_entity_poly.type
_entity_poly.pdbx_seq_one_letter_code
_entity_poly.pdbx_strand_id
1 'polypeptide(L)'
;MNGIEFKAKPGFKRMHTALKIGYWGGIGLLIAFVCFNIWIGLKPQELFSAEKGIMHWFFSVPLSDTVTKSVMVPFTYFQPINPDKFDAKKAYLVVSLTNTVLVFWAYLYSIGKIRLIIGSILSGISPFSLANAARLRRLGIAVIFYSLLAKLILNILICLLVTRIFSINLGSISLIGIIIGILVLFVSEIFKYGALLQEEHDSTF
;
A
#
# COMPACT_ATOMS: atom_id res chain seq x y z
N MET A 1 -38.14 18.09 -13.92
CA MET A 1 -36.88 17.58 -13.34
C MET A 1 -35.71 18.14 -14.14
N ASN A 2 -35.28 19.36 -13.83
CA ASN A 2 -34.05 19.93 -14.39
C ASN A 2 -32.91 19.60 -13.42
N GLY A 3 -32.49 18.33 -13.41
CA GLY A 3 -31.27 17.94 -12.71
C GLY A 3 -30.11 18.69 -13.35
N ILE A 4 -29.33 19.41 -12.54
CA ILE A 4 -28.12 20.09 -13.00
C ILE A 4 -27.20 19.01 -13.60
N GLU A 5 -27.14 18.92 -14.94
CA GLU A 5 -26.20 18.03 -15.61
C GLU A 5 -24.79 18.46 -15.23
N PHE A 6 -24.14 17.68 -14.38
CA PHE A 6 -22.77 17.94 -13.99
C PHE A 6 -21.85 17.63 -15.17
N LYS A 7 -21.62 18.63 -16.04
CA LYS A 7 -20.67 18.49 -17.15
C LYS A 7 -19.24 18.44 -16.62
N ALA A 8 -18.72 17.22 -16.53
CA ALA A 8 -17.35 16.99 -16.11
C ALA A 8 -16.36 17.72 -17.03
N LYS A 9 -15.49 18.55 -16.43
CA LYS A 9 -14.44 19.27 -17.16
C LYS A 9 -13.50 18.29 -17.87
N PRO A 10 -12.91 18.65 -19.03
CA PRO A 10 -12.01 17.78 -19.79
C PRO A 10 -10.80 17.27 -18.98
N GLY A 11 -10.39 18.00 -17.94
CA GLY A 11 -9.35 17.58 -16.98
C GLY A 11 -9.67 16.26 -16.26
N PHE A 12 -10.94 16.01 -15.91
CA PHE A 12 -11.33 14.76 -15.24
C PHE A 12 -11.17 13.54 -16.14
N LYS A 13 -11.39 13.69 -17.45
CA LYS A 13 -11.22 12.61 -18.43
C LYS A 13 -9.74 12.21 -18.56
N ARG A 14 -8.84 13.20 -18.59
CA ARG A 14 -7.38 12.97 -18.58
C ARG A 14 -6.96 12.26 -17.29
N MET A 15 -7.44 12.74 -16.14
CA MET A 15 -7.13 12.16 -14.84
C MET A 15 -7.62 10.72 -14.70
N HIS A 16 -8.85 10.42 -15.13
CA HIS A 16 -9.38 9.06 -15.13
C HIS A 16 -8.56 8.11 -16.02
N THR A 17 -8.12 8.59 -17.18
CA THR A 17 -7.26 7.82 -18.10
C THR A 17 -5.90 7.54 -17.46
N ALA A 18 -5.28 8.54 -16.85
CA ALA A 18 -4.02 8.38 -16.11
C ALA A 18 -4.16 7.38 -14.96
N LEU A 19 -5.24 7.46 -14.17
CA LEU A 19 -5.54 6.51 -13.10
C LEU A 19 -5.77 5.08 -13.62
N LYS A 20 -6.40 4.92 -14.79
CA LYS A 20 -6.59 3.61 -15.42
C LYS A 20 -5.25 3.01 -15.85
N ILE A 21 -4.38 3.80 -16.49
CA ILE A 21 -3.03 3.39 -16.89
C ILE A 21 -2.21 3.03 -15.65
N GLY A 22 -2.22 3.88 -14.62
CA GLY A 22 -1.51 3.62 -13.37
C GLY A 22 -2.00 2.36 -12.65
N TYR A 23 -3.31 2.11 -12.63
CA TYR A 23 -3.88 0.90 -12.04
C TYR A 23 -3.40 -0.38 -12.76
N TRP A 24 -3.57 -0.45 -14.08
CA TRP A 24 -3.18 -1.64 -14.86
C TRP A 24 -1.66 -1.80 -14.95
N GLY A 25 -0.93 -0.69 -15.10
CA GLY A 25 0.53 -0.67 -15.02
C GLY A 25 1.03 -1.14 -13.66
N GLY A 26 0.37 -0.73 -12.57
CA GLY A 26 0.66 -1.21 -11.22
C GLY A 26 0.46 -2.71 -11.06
N ILE A 27 -0.59 -3.29 -11.66
CA ILE A 27 -0.78 -4.76 -11.69
C ILE A 27 0.37 -5.43 -12.45
N GLY A 28 0.72 -4.91 -13.63
CA GLY A 28 1.83 -5.45 -14.42
C GLY A 28 3.16 -5.39 -13.67
N LEU A 29 3.45 -4.26 -13.01
CA LEU A 29 4.65 -4.09 -12.19
C LEU A 29 4.66 -5.02 -10.97
N LEU A 30 3.53 -5.20 -10.28
CA LEU A 30 3.43 -6.16 -9.18
C LEU A 30 3.82 -7.56 -9.65
N ILE A 31 3.23 -8.02 -10.76
CA ILE A 31 3.53 -9.34 -11.32
C ILE A 31 5.01 -9.43 -11.67
N ALA A 32 5.57 -8.43 -12.34
CA ALA A 32 6.99 -8.39 -12.70
C ALA A 32 7.90 -8.46 -11.47
N PHE A 33 7.63 -7.68 -10.41
CA PHE A 33 8.44 -7.72 -9.18
C PHE A 33 8.30 -9.02 -8.41
N VAL A 34 7.12 -9.64 -8.38
CA VAL A 34 6.91 -10.95 -7.77
C VAL A 34 7.69 -12.01 -8.54
N CYS A 35 7.55 -12.07 -9.87
CA CYS A 35 8.31 -12.98 -10.72
C CYS A 35 9.82 -12.77 -10.56
N PHE A 36 10.28 -11.52 -10.49
CA PHE A 36 11.69 -11.21 -10.29
C PHE A 36 12.21 -11.69 -8.93
N ASN A 37 11.44 -11.53 -7.85
CA ASN A 37 11.84 -12.03 -6.54
C ASN A 37 11.79 -13.57 -6.47
N ILE A 38 10.84 -14.21 -7.16
CA ILE A 38 10.83 -15.69 -7.30
C ILE A 38 12.07 -16.15 -8.05
N TRP A 39 12.43 -15.51 -9.16
CA TRP A 39 13.64 -15.82 -9.92
C TRP A 39 14.91 -15.67 -9.07
N ILE A 40 15.02 -14.60 -8.28
CA ILE A 40 16.10 -14.47 -7.28
C ILE A 40 16.07 -15.63 -6.30
N GLY A 41 14.88 -16.05 -5.85
CA GLY A 41 14.70 -17.19 -4.96
C GLY A 41 15.14 -18.54 -5.55
N LEU A 42 15.33 -18.65 -6.87
CA LEU A 42 15.90 -19.85 -7.50
C LEU A 42 17.43 -19.91 -7.38
N LYS A 43 18.10 -18.80 -7.03
CA LYS A 43 19.56 -18.78 -6.85
C LYS A 43 20.01 -19.63 -5.65
N PRO A 44 21.23 -20.20 -5.67
CA PRO A 44 21.81 -20.93 -4.54
C PRO A 44 21.84 -20.11 -3.25
N GLN A 45 21.70 -20.77 -2.11
CA GLN A 45 21.68 -20.12 -0.80
C GLN A 45 23.01 -19.42 -0.47
N GLU A 46 24.14 -19.96 -0.93
CA GLU A 46 25.49 -19.44 -0.70
C GLU A 46 25.70 -18.02 -1.26
N LEU A 47 24.88 -17.62 -2.24
CA LEU A 47 24.92 -16.27 -2.81
C LEU A 47 24.21 -15.23 -1.93
N PHE A 48 23.46 -15.65 -0.91
CA PHE A 48 22.75 -14.75 -0.02
C PHE A 48 23.59 -14.45 1.21
N SER A 49 23.86 -13.17 1.43
CA SER A 49 24.59 -12.68 2.59
C SER A 49 23.67 -11.88 3.51
N ALA A 50 23.89 -12.02 4.82
CA ALA A 50 23.23 -11.24 5.86
C ALA A 50 24.27 -10.46 6.65
N GLU A 51 24.26 -9.14 6.52
CA GLU A 51 25.16 -8.24 7.23
C GLU A 51 24.40 -7.50 8.33
N LYS A 52 24.95 -7.55 9.55
CA LYS A 52 24.41 -6.83 10.69
C LYS A 52 24.91 -5.39 10.69
N GLY A 53 24.03 -4.43 10.44
CA GLY A 53 24.29 -3.01 10.61
C GLY A 53 24.09 -2.55 12.06
N ILE A 54 24.09 -1.22 12.26
CA ILE A 54 23.92 -0.61 13.59
C ILE A 54 22.46 -0.71 14.08
N MET A 55 21.50 -0.55 13.18
CA MET A 55 20.06 -0.56 13.51
C MET A 55 19.21 -1.43 12.56
N HIS A 56 19.85 -2.13 11.63
CA HIS A 56 19.18 -2.87 10.57
C HIS A 56 20.03 -4.06 10.11
N TRP A 57 19.37 -5.04 9.54
CA TRP A 57 19.97 -6.08 8.72
C TRP A 57 20.03 -5.64 7.27
N PHE A 58 21.11 -5.99 6.58
CA PHE A 58 21.19 -5.97 5.13
C PHE A 58 21.17 -7.40 4.62
N PHE A 59 20.16 -7.74 3.83
CA PHE A 59 20.14 -8.98 3.07
C PHE A 59 20.48 -8.68 1.63
N SER A 60 21.56 -9.25 1.12
CA SER A 60 22.10 -8.96 -0.19
C SER A 60 22.23 -10.21 -1.05
N VAL A 61 22.08 -10.03 -2.36
CA VAL A 61 22.30 -11.07 -3.36
C VAL A 61 22.95 -10.46 -4.60
N PRO A 62 24.09 -10.98 -5.06
CA PRO A 62 24.70 -10.56 -6.32
C PRO A 62 23.83 -11.04 -7.49
N LEU A 63 23.44 -10.10 -8.35
CA LEU A 63 22.73 -10.36 -9.59
C LEU A 63 23.70 -10.59 -10.76
N SER A 64 24.84 -9.91 -10.71
CA SER A 64 25.99 -10.00 -11.60
C SER A 64 27.25 -9.54 -10.85
N ASP A 65 28.41 -9.56 -11.50
CA ASP A 65 29.68 -9.15 -10.88
C ASP A 65 29.69 -7.70 -10.40
N THR A 66 28.86 -6.84 -10.98
CA THR A 66 28.81 -5.40 -10.68
C THR A 66 27.52 -4.95 -10.01
N VAL A 67 26.52 -5.83 -9.89
CA VAL A 67 25.19 -5.45 -9.41
C VAL A 67 24.76 -6.35 -8.27
N THR A 68 24.58 -5.73 -7.11
CA THR A 68 24.03 -6.38 -5.91
C THR A 68 22.67 -5.78 -5.60
N LYS A 69 21.69 -6.64 -5.33
CA LYS A 69 20.39 -6.21 -4.80
C LYS A 69 20.37 -6.44 -3.31
N SER A 70 20.05 -5.40 -2.56
CA SER A 70 20.00 -5.44 -1.11
C SER A 70 18.66 -5.00 -0.58
N VAL A 71 18.23 -5.59 0.53
CA VAL A 71 17.03 -5.22 1.27
C VAL A 71 17.44 -4.90 2.71
N MET A 72 17.09 -3.70 3.17
CA MET A 72 17.35 -3.24 4.53
C MET A 72 16.15 -3.53 5.43
N VAL A 73 16.40 -4.12 6.60
CA VAL A 73 15.36 -4.48 7.58
C VAL A 73 15.73 -3.98 8.96
N PRO A 74 15.05 -2.96 9.48
CA PRO A 74 15.25 -2.47 10.84
C PRO A 74 15.13 -3.55 11.91
N PHE A 75 15.92 -3.41 12.98
CA PHE A 75 15.89 -4.33 14.13
C PHE A 75 14.56 -4.34 14.89
N THR A 76 13.74 -3.32 14.67
CA THR A 76 12.37 -3.28 15.17
C THR A 76 11.47 -4.33 14.51
N TYR A 77 11.78 -4.79 13.30
CA TYR A 77 11.02 -5.85 12.62
C TYR A 77 11.71 -7.20 12.69
N PHE A 78 13.04 -7.21 12.63
CA PHE A 78 13.88 -8.40 12.65
C PHE A 78 14.94 -8.26 13.74
N GLN A 79 14.77 -8.95 14.86
CA GLN A 79 15.67 -8.80 16.00
C GLN A 79 17.13 -9.11 15.66
N PRO A 80 18.10 -8.46 16.31
CA PRO A 80 19.52 -8.68 16.07
C PRO A 80 19.98 -10.00 16.72
N ILE A 81 19.56 -11.13 16.15
CA ILE A 81 19.95 -12.48 16.55
C ILE A 81 21.28 -12.89 15.88
N ASN A 82 21.92 -13.96 16.36
CA ASN A 82 23.10 -14.52 15.69
C ASN A 82 22.75 -14.94 14.24
N PRO A 83 23.50 -14.52 13.21
CA PRO A 83 23.36 -14.97 11.82
C PRO A 83 23.15 -16.47 11.65
N ASP A 84 23.80 -17.30 12.47
CA ASP A 84 23.69 -18.77 12.40
C ASP A 84 22.28 -19.29 12.71
N LYS A 85 21.42 -18.47 13.32
CA LYS A 85 20.06 -18.85 13.73
C LYS A 85 19.01 -18.66 12.64
N PHE A 86 19.37 -18.12 11.48
CA PHE A 86 18.42 -17.93 10.38
C PHE A 86 19.07 -18.10 9.02
N ASP A 87 18.25 -18.40 8.03
CA ASP A 87 18.69 -18.51 6.64
C ASP A 87 18.53 -17.15 5.94
N ALA A 88 19.64 -16.57 5.48
CA ALA A 88 19.68 -15.27 4.79
C ALA A 88 18.79 -15.24 3.54
N LYS A 89 18.69 -16.35 2.80
CA LYS A 89 17.84 -16.47 1.61
C LYS A 89 16.36 -16.35 2.00
N LYS A 90 15.94 -17.08 3.04
CA LYS A 90 14.55 -17.02 3.53
C LYS A 90 14.23 -15.62 4.06
N ALA A 91 15.14 -15.02 4.83
CA ALA A 91 14.99 -13.66 5.33
C ALA A 91 14.77 -12.66 4.19
N TYR A 92 15.65 -12.69 3.18
CA TYR A 92 15.56 -11.85 2.00
C TYR A 92 14.21 -12.01 1.28
N LEU A 93 13.82 -13.24 0.98
CA LEU A 93 12.61 -13.52 0.20
C LEU A 93 11.34 -13.12 0.96
N VAL A 94 11.22 -13.49 2.23
CA VAL A 94 10.06 -13.14 3.07
C VAL A 94 9.91 -11.63 3.13
N VAL A 95 10.99 -10.90 3.40
CA VAL A 95 10.94 -9.44 3.51
C VAL A 95 10.61 -8.81 2.15
N SER A 96 11.33 -9.19 1.08
CA SER A 96 11.17 -8.56 -0.23
C SER A 96 9.77 -8.79 -0.82
N LEU A 97 9.27 -10.03 -0.74
CA LEU A 97 7.93 -10.37 -1.24
C LEU A 97 6.84 -9.71 -0.41
N THR A 98 6.94 -9.75 0.92
CA THR A 98 5.95 -9.14 1.81
C THR A 98 5.86 -7.63 1.57
N ASN A 99 7.00 -6.93 1.52
CA ASN A 99 7.02 -5.49 1.26
C ASN A 99 6.46 -5.17 -0.13
N THR A 100 6.84 -5.93 -1.16
CA THR A 100 6.32 -5.75 -2.52
C THR A 100 4.80 -5.90 -2.53
N VAL A 101 4.27 -7.00 -2.01
CA VAL A 101 2.83 -7.28 -2.01
C VAL A 101 2.06 -6.22 -1.22
N LEU A 102 2.51 -5.88 -0.01
CA LEU A 102 1.81 -4.92 0.85
C LEU A 102 1.77 -3.51 0.22
N VAL A 103 2.90 -3.04 -0.32
CA VAL A 103 2.97 -1.71 -0.96
C VAL A 103 2.08 -1.66 -2.20
N PHE A 104 2.16 -2.66 -3.08
CA PHE A 104 1.32 -2.70 -4.29
C PHE A 104 -0.16 -2.90 -3.95
N TRP A 105 -0.50 -3.68 -2.93
CA TRP A 105 -1.88 -3.82 -2.46
C TRP A 105 -2.46 -2.48 -2.03
N ALA A 106 -1.73 -1.72 -1.18
CA ALA A 106 -2.15 -0.40 -0.74
C ALA A 106 -2.28 0.60 -1.90
N TYR A 107 -1.31 0.58 -2.83
CA TYR A 107 -1.31 1.40 -4.03
C TYR A 107 -2.54 1.12 -4.93
N LEU A 108 -2.74 -0.15 -5.29
CA LEU A 108 -3.82 -0.57 -6.20
C LEU A 108 -5.19 -0.33 -5.58
N TYR A 109 -5.35 -0.61 -4.29
CA TYR A 109 -6.58 -0.29 -3.57
C TYR A 109 -6.89 1.21 -3.62
N SER A 110 -5.89 2.06 -3.31
CA SER A 110 -6.06 3.52 -3.27
C SER A 110 -6.41 4.08 -4.64
N ILE A 111 -5.64 3.76 -5.68
CA ILE A 111 -5.92 4.20 -7.05
C ILE A 111 -7.27 3.65 -7.53
N GLY A 112 -7.61 2.40 -7.21
CA GLY A 112 -8.89 1.81 -7.57
C GLY A 112 -10.06 2.61 -7.01
N LYS A 113 -10.01 3.01 -5.74
CA LYS A 113 -11.06 3.83 -5.11
C LYS A 113 -11.13 5.23 -5.71
N ILE A 114 -9.99 5.89 -5.93
CA ILE A 114 -9.94 7.22 -6.55
C ILE A 114 -10.51 7.16 -7.97
N ARG A 115 -10.13 6.15 -8.76
CA ARG A 115 -10.65 5.95 -10.13
C ARG A 115 -12.17 5.84 -10.13
N LEU A 116 -12.76 5.12 -9.18
CA LEU A 116 -14.22 5.01 -9.07
C LEU A 116 -14.90 6.34 -8.76
N ILE A 117 -14.29 7.18 -7.92
CA ILE A 117 -14.80 8.54 -7.61
C ILE A 117 -14.73 9.42 -8.86
N ILE A 118 -13.63 9.39 -9.61
CA ILE A 118 -13.52 10.18 -10.84
C ILE A 118 -14.45 9.63 -11.93
N GLY A 119 -14.61 8.32 -11.99
CA GLY A 119 -15.56 7.66 -12.89
C GLY A 119 -17.00 8.10 -12.65
N SER A 120 -17.45 8.20 -11.38
CA SER A 120 -18.80 8.70 -11.07
C SER A 120 -18.98 10.15 -11.49
N ILE A 121 -17.97 11.01 -11.27
CA ILE A 121 -18.00 12.41 -11.72
C ILE A 121 -18.11 12.50 -13.25
N LEU A 122 -17.39 11.65 -13.98
CA LEU A 122 -17.47 11.60 -15.45
C LEU A 122 -18.83 11.11 -15.96
N SER A 123 -19.54 10.29 -15.17
CA SER A 123 -20.91 9.85 -15.46
C SER A 123 -21.97 10.90 -15.11
N GLY A 124 -21.58 12.12 -14.76
CA GLY A 124 -22.49 13.23 -14.42
C GLY A 124 -23.00 13.23 -12.98
N ILE A 125 -22.48 12.34 -12.12
CA ILE A 125 -22.83 12.31 -10.71
C ILE A 125 -22.02 13.38 -9.97
N SER A 126 -22.66 14.14 -9.08
CA SER A 126 -21.98 15.10 -8.20
C SER A 126 -20.80 14.45 -7.45
N PRO A 127 -19.65 15.16 -7.31
CA PRO A 127 -18.57 14.69 -6.44
C PRO A 127 -19.07 14.46 -5.01
N PHE A 128 -20.02 15.28 -4.55
CA PHE A 128 -20.70 15.20 -3.26
C PHE A 128 -21.86 14.20 -3.31
N SER A 129 -21.53 12.91 -3.41
CA SER A 129 -22.52 11.84 -3.28
C SER A 129 -22.18 10.96 -2.08
N LEU A 130 -23.20 10.40 -1.42
CA LEU A 130 -23.03 9.47 -0.31
C LEU A 130 -22.14 8.27 -0.71
N ALA A 131 -22.24 7.81 -1.96
CA ALA A 131 -21.38 6.77 -2.51
C ALA A 131 -19.89 7.18 -2.56
N ASN A 132 -19.58 8.41 -2.98
CA ASN A 132 -18.21 8.92 -3.01
C ASN A 132 -17.66 9.18 -1.60
N ALA A 133 -18.48 9.70 -0.68
CA ALA A 133 -18.14 9.81 0.74
C ALA A 133 -17.78 8.43 1.31
N ALA A 134 -18.62 7.42 1.13
CA ALA A 134 -18.33 6.05 1.59
C ALA A 134 -17.06 5.44 0.96
N ARG A 135 -16.69 5.84 -0.26
CA ARG A 135 -15.42 5.41 -0.89
C ARG A 135 -14.21 6.09 -0.22
N LEU A 136 -14.28 7.38 0.06
CA LEU A 136 -13.25 8.12 0.80
C LEU A 136 -13.10 7.61 2.24
N ARG A 137 -14.21 7.36 2.94
CA ARG A 137 -14.20 6.75 4.29
C ARG A 137 -13.42 5.45 4.30
N ARG A 138 -13.74 4.55 3.36
CA ARG A 138 -13.05 3.26 3.19
C ARG A 138 -11.57 3.41 2.82
N LEU A 139 -11.19 4.48 2.12
CA LEU A 139 -9.79 4.80 1.83
C LEU A 139 -9.07 5.24 3.11
N GLY A 140 -9.63 6.18 3.87
CA GLY A 140 -9.07 6.63 5.14
C GLY A 140 -8.88 5.49 6.14
N ILE A 141 -9.91 4.65 6.30
CA ILE A 141 -9.84 3.43 7.13
C ILE A 141 -8.72 2.50 6.64
N ALA A 142 -8.63 2.23 5.34
CA ALA A 142 -7.59 1.35 4.80
C ALA A 142 -6.17 1.89 5.04
N VAL A 143 -5.96 3.21 4.95
CA VAL A 143 -4.66 3.85 5.24
C VAL A 143 -4.29 3.68 6.71
N ILE A 144 -5.25 3.86 7.64
CA ILE A 144 -5.02 3.62 9.08
C ILE A 144 -4.65 2.16 9.32
N PHE A 145 -5.44 1.22 8.78
CA PHE A 145 -5.15 -0.21 8.93
C PHE A 145 -3.80 -0.60 8.35
N TYR A 146 -3.43 -0.08 7.17
CA TYR A 146 -2.11 -0.31 6.59
C TYR A 146 -0.99 0.21 7.51
N SER A 147 -1.17 1.40 8.08
CA SER A 147 -0.18 2.04 8.96
C SER A 147 0.03 1.30 10.29
N LEU A 148 -1.00 0.57 10.74
CA LEU A 148 -0.97 -0.27 11.94
C LEU A 148 -0.48 -1.69 11.65
N LEU A 149 -0.97 -2.31 10.58
CA LEU A 149 -0.84 -3.75 10.35
C LEU A 149 0.28 -4.15 9.40
N ALA A 150 0.68 -3.31 8.44
CA ALA A 150 1.64 -3.74 7.41
C ALA A 150 2.96 -4.25 8.01
N LYS A 151 3.46 -3.52 9.02
CA LYS A 151 4.70 -3.87 9.73
C LYS A 151 4.51 -5.03 10.69
N LEU A 152 3.33 -5.15 11.30
CA LEU A 152 2.98 -6.28 12.15
C LEU A 152 2.95 -7.58 11.33
N ILE A 153 2.34 -7.54 10.14
CA ILE A 153 2.32 -8.67 9.20
C ILE A 153 3.74 -9.08 8.83
N LEU A 154 4.61 -8.12 8.48
CA LEU A 154 6.02 -8.41 8.18
C LEU A 154 6.73 -9.07 9.36
N ASN A 155 6.60 -8.52 10.57
CA ASN A 155 7.23 -9.08 11.76
C ASN A 155 6.70 -10.50 12.09
N ILE A 156 5.40 -10.74 11.98
CA ILE A 156 4.81 -12.08 12.15
C ILE A 156 5.37 -13.06 11.11
N LEU A 157 5.46 -12.66 9.84
CA LEU A 157 6.00 -13.53 8.78
C LEU A 157 7.49 -13.83 8.99
N ILE A 158 8.27 -12.86 9.46
CA ILE A 158 9.67 -13.08 9.87
C ILE A 158 9.75 -14.08 11.02
N CYS A 159 8.93 -13.91 12.05
CA CYS A 159 8.88 -14.82 13.20
C CYS A 159 8.53 -16.24 12.79
N LEU A 160 7.53 -16.43 11.91
CA LEU A 160 7.05 -17.75 11.51
C LEU A 160 7.97 -18.44 10.49
N LEU A 161 8.45 -17.71 9.49
CA LEU A 161 9.13 -18.30 8.33
C LEU A 161 10.66 -18.24 8.41
N VAL A 162 11.21 -17.34 9.23
CA VAL A 162 12.66 -17.08 9.26
C VAL A 162 13.27 -17.47 10.60
N THR A 163 12.85 -16.84 11.70
CA THR A 163 13.55 -17.00 13.00
C THR A 163 12.97 -18.10 13.87
N ARG A 164 11.69 -18.47 13.69
CA ARG A 164 10.93 -19.38 14.57
C ARG A 164 10.90 -18.95 16.04
N ILE A 165 11.18 -17.66 16.31
CA ILE A 165 11.14 -17.05 17.63
C ILE A 165 9.96 -16.09 17.65
N PHE A 166 9.04 -16.27 18.58
CA PHE A 166 7.89 -15.38 18.72
C PHE A 166 8.33 -14.11 19.46
N SER A 167 8.54 -13.03 18.69
CA SER A 167 8.82 -11.72 19.26
C SER A 167 8.13 -10.63 18.46
N ILE A 168 7.03 -10.12 19.03
CA ILE A 168 6.22 -9.07 18.44
C ILE A 168 6.69 -7.71 18.97
N ASN A 169 7.03 -6.81 18.06
CA ASN A 169 7.34 -5.43 18.39
C ASN A 169 6.26 -4.48 17.86
N LEU A 170 5.49 -3.90 18.79
CA LEU A 170 4.40 -2.95 18.49
C LEU A 170 4.88 -1.51 18.30
N GLY A 171 6.15 -1.19 18.60
CA GLY A 171 6.71 0.16 18.53
C GLY A 171 6.89 0.70 17.11
N SER A 172 6.38 0.01 16.10
CA SER A 172 6.65 0.32 14.70
C SER A 172 5.50 0.99 13.95
N ILE A 173 4.42 1.32 14.64
CA ILE A 173 3.25 2.02 14.09
C ILE A 173 3.67 3.35 13.41
N SER A 174 3.14 3.61 12.20
CA SER A 174 3.35 4.88 11.52
C SER A 174 2.31 5.92 11.95
N LEU A 175 2.68 6.81 12.88
CA LEU A 175 1.83 7.93 13.29
C LEU A 175 1.46 8.85 12.12
N ILE A 176 2.40 9.10 11.21
CA ILE A 176 2.18 9.92 10.01
C ILE A 176 1.08 9.30 9.14
N GLY A 177 1.14 7.98 8.91
CA GLY A 177 0.12 7.28 8.13
C GLY A 177 -1.26 7.31 8.79
N ILE A 178 -1.32 7.21 10.13
CA ILE A 178 -2.57 7.37 10.88
C ILE A 178 -3.14 8.79 10.69
N ILE A 179 -2.31 9.83 10.81
CA ILE A 179 -2.74 11.22 10.61
C ILE A 179 -3.29 11.42 9.20
N ILE A 180 -2.60 10.92 8.17
CA ILE A 180 -3.08 10.98 6.78
C ILE A 180 -4.45 10.28 6.65
N GLY A 181 -4.59 9.10 7.25
CA GLY A 181 -5.86 8.37 7.24
C GLY A 181 -7.00 9.13 7.92
N ILE A 182 -6.73 9.79 9.06
CA ILE A 182 -7.68 10.65 9.76
C ILE A 182 -8.07 11.86 8.90
N LEU A 183 -7.11 12.50 8.22
CA LEU A 183 -7.41 13.62 7.31
C LEU A 183 -8.34 13.17 6.17
N VAL A 184 -8.10 12.00 5.60
CA VAL A 184 -9.00 11.43 4.57
C VAL A 184 -10.40 11.15 5.14
N LEU A 185 -10.51 10.72 6.39
CA LEU A 185 -11.80 10.57 7.06
C LEU A 185 -12.52 11.90 7.22
N PHE A 186 -11.83 12.98 7.59
CA PHE A 186 -12.45 14.31 7.63
C PHE A 186 -12.93 14.75 6.26
N VAL A 187 -12.13 14.55 5.20
CA VAL A 187 -12.56 14.83 3.83
C VAL A 187 -13.81 14.01 3.46
N SER A 188 -13.91 12.76 3.92
CA SER A 188 -15.11 11.95 3.73
C SER A 188 -16.35 12.53 4.40
N GLU A 189 -16.23 13.08 5.61
CA GLU A 189 -17.37 13.70 6.31
C GLU A 189 -17.78 15.02 5.65
N ILE A 190 -16.82 15.81 5.15
CA ILE A 190 -17.12 16.99 4.32
C ILE A 190 -17.91 16.59 3.07
N PHE A 191 -17.53 15.49 2.41
CA PHE A 191 -18.25 14.99 1.25
C PHE A 191 -19.67 14.54 1.58
N LYS A 192 -19.85 13.90 2.74
CA LYS A 192 -21.17 13.46 3.22
C LYS A 192 -22.06 14.66 3.53
N TYR A 193 -21.54 15.66 4.23
CA TYR A 193 -22.28 16.88 4.55
C TYR A 193 -22.67 17.64 3.27
N GLY A 194 -21.75 17.78 2.31
CA GLY A 194 -22.05 18.37 1.01
C GLY A 194 -23.13 17.62 0.23
N ALA A 195 -23.21 16.30 0.36
CA ALA A 195 -24.27 15.50 -0.28
C ALA A 195 -25.64 15.77 0.36
N LEU A 196 -25.69 15.89 1.69
CA LEU A 196 -26.93 16.18 2.43
C LEU A 196 -27.46 17.59 2.10
N LEU A 197 -26.58 18.59 2.02
CA LEU A 197 -26.97 19.94 1.62
C LEU A 197 -27.54 20.00 0.18
N GLN A 198 -27.02 19.17 -0.73
CA GLN A 198 -27.57 19.06 -2.09
C GLN A 198 -28.98 18.45 -2.07
N GLU A 199 -29.19 17.42 -1.25
CA GLU A 199 -30.49 16.77 -1.08
C GLU A 199 -31.54 17.72 -0.47
N GLU A 200 -31.17 18.49 0.56
CA GLU A 200 -32.05 19.50 1.16
C GLU A 200 -32.44 20.58 0.13
N HIS A 201 -31.49 21.10 -0.63
CA HIS A 201 -31.78 22.10 -1.67
C HIS A 201 -32.71 21.57 -2.76
N ASP A 202 -32.50 20.33 -3.22
CA ASP A 202 -33.33 19.71 -4.27
C ASP A 202 -34.74 19.36 -3.76
N SER A 203 -34.92 19.11 -2.45
CA SER A 203 -36.21 18.81 -1.84
C SER A 203 -37.11 20.03 -1.57
N THR A 204 -36.55 21.24 -1.66
CA THR A 204 -37.24 22.50 -1.34
C THR A 204 -37.85 23.18 -2.58
N PHE A 205 -37.80 22.56 -3.77
CA PHE A 205 -38.33 23.07 -5.03
C PHE A 205 -39.39 22.16 -5.67
#